data_AF-A0A6M3YID3-F1
#
_entry.id   AF-A0A6M3YID3-F1
#
_cell.length_a   1.000
_cell.length_b   1.000
_cell.length_c   1.000
_cell.angle_alpha   90.00
_cell.angle_beta   90.00
_cell.angle_gamma   90.00
#
_symmetry.space_group_name_H-M   'P 1'
#
loop_
_entity.id
_entity.type
_entity.pdbx_description
1 polymer ?
#
loop_
_entity_poly.entity_id
_entity_poly.type
_entity_poly.pdbx_seq_one_letter_code
_entity_poly.pdbx_strand_id
1 'polypeptide(L)'
;GLPSATIHRHLGLNGDNDYQSMEDFLDCNLIIVDEFSMVDTWLANHLLGALSSDTQLIIVGDSDQLPSVGPGQVLADLLKISSIPQIALQKIFRQSEDSTIVDLANQMRQGLLPPDFKAKKADRSYFDALPQHIPPMVTKIVSAAINSGISEDEIQILAPMYKGQAGITNLNQLMQDLLNPLDGQSE
;
A
#
# COMPACT_ATOMS: atom_id res chain seq x y z
N GLY A 1 5.79 -0.92 -21.01
CA GLY A 1 6.07 -1.86 -19.90
C GLY A 1 5.79 -3.27 -20.36
N LEU A 2 6.26 -4.26 -19.61
CA LEU A 2 5.84 -5.67 -19.78
C LEU A 2 4.49 -5.89 -19.08
N PRO A 3 3.67 -6.85 -19.54
CA PRO A 3 2.40 -7.17 -18.87
C PRO A 3 2.66 -7.73 -17.47
N SER A 4 1.81 -7.37 -16.51
CA SER A 4 1.85 -7.87 -15.14
C SER A 4 0.47 -8.37 -14.70
N ALA A 5 0.45 -9.22 -13.67
CA ALA A 5 -0.78 -9.69 -13.03
C ALA A 5 -0.58 -9.84 -11.52
N THR A 6 -1.69 -9.99 -10.80
CA THR A 6 -1.66 -10.46 -9.41
C THR A 6 -1.16 -11.90 -9.36
N ILE A 7 -0.52 -12.28 -8.25
CA ILE A 7 -0.07 -13.66 -8.01
C ILE A 7 -1.26 -14.62 -8.13
N HIS A 8 -2.41 -14.26 -7.55
CA HIS A 8 -3.66 -15.04 -7.65
C HIS A 8 -4.05 -15.33 -9.10
N ARG A 9 -4.08 -14.30 -9.96
CA ARG A 9 -4.44 -14.49 -11.37
C ARG A 9 -3.40 -15.33 -12.11
N HIS A 10 -2.12 -15.15 -11.81
CA HIS A 10 -1.05 -15.96 -12.39
C HIS A 10 -1.13 -17.43 -12.00
N LEU A 11 -1.57 -17.72 -10.77
CA LEU A 11 -1.77 -19.08 -10.26
C LEU A 11 -3.16 -19.66 -10.59
N GLY A 12 -3.99 -18.95 -11.37
CA GLY A 12 -5.34 -19.41 -11.71
C GLY A 12 -6.33 -19.44 -10.53
N LEU A 13 -6.00 -18.80 -9.41
CA LEU A 13 -6.81 -18.78 -8.19
C LEU A 13 -8.00 -17.80 -8.36
N ASN A 14 -9.09 -18.27 -8.96
CA ASN A 14 -10.31 -17.49 -9.20
C ASN A 14 -11.50 -18.03 -8.39
N GLY A 15 -11.77 -17.45 -7.22
CA GLY A 15 -12.99 -17.69 -6.42
C GLY A 15 -13.05 -19.04 -5.69
N ASP A 16 -13.98 -19.14 -4.73
CA ASP A 16 -14.10 -20.12 -3.63
C ASP A 16 -13.98 -21.64 -3.94
N ASN A 17 -13.79 -22.07 -5.19
CA ASN A 17 -13.88 -23.49 -5.57
C ASN A 17 -12.77 -24.06 -6.47
N ASP A 18 -11.71 -23.34 -6.81
CA ASP A 18 -10.56 -23.94 -7.50
C ASP A 18 -9.32 -23.97 -6.60
N TYR A 19 -9.32 -24.93 -5.67
CA TYR A 19 -8.11 -25.49 -5.07
C TYR A 19 -7.51 -26.58 -5.95
N GLN A 20 -7.63 -26.45 -7.28
CA GLN A 20 -6.86 -27.29 -8.17
C GLN A 20 -5.42 -26.81 -8.03
N SER A 21 -4.61 -27.60 -7.32
CA SER A 21 -3.17 -27.56 -7.51
C SER A 21 -2.92 -27.51 -9.01
N MET A 22 -2.27 -26.46 -9.52
CA MET A 22 -1.74 -26.53 -10.87
C MET A 22 -0.84 -27.77 -10.87
N GLU A 23 -1.25 -28.83 -11.57
CA GLU A 23 -0.40 -30.01 -11.75
C GLU A 23 0.83 -29.63 -12.60
N ASP A 24 0.72 -28.53 -13.34
CA ASP A 24 1.76 -27.98 -14.20
C ASP A 24 2.46 -26.77 -13.57
N PHE A 25 3.78 -26.71 -13.72
CA PHE A 25 4.57 -25.54 -13.35
C PHE A 25 4.22 -24.33 -14.22
N LEU A 26 4.45 -23.12 -13.68
CA LEU A 26 4.39 -21.89 -14.46
C LEU A 26 5.44 -21.94 -15.58
N ASP A 27 5.00 -21.83 -16.83
CA ASP A 27 5.86 -21.82 -18.01
C ASP A 27 6.62 -20.48 -18.12
N CYS A 28 7.69 -20.35 -17.33
CA CYS A 28 8.52 -19.16 -17.28
C CYS A 28 9.92 -19.46 -16.74
N ASN A 29 10.91 -18.76 -17.28
CA ASN A 29 12.29 -18.84 -16.79
C ASN A 29 12.62 -17.78 -15.74
N LEU A 30 11.84 -16.70 -15.67
CA LEU A 30 12.03 -15.62 -14.71
C LEU A 30 10.67 -15.10 -14.23
N ILE A 31 10.50 -15.03 -12.90
CA ILE A 31 9.39 -14.36 -12.25
C ILE A 31 9.94 -13.23 -11.39
N ILE A 32 9.29 -12.07 -11.47
CA ILE A 32 9.54 -10.93 -10.61
C ILE A 32 8.26 -10.65 -9.85
N VAL A 33 8.34 -10.64 -8.51
CA VAL A 33 7.20 -10.31 -7.65
C VAL A 33 7.52 -9.04 -6.90
N ASP A 34 6.71 -8.02 -7.14
CA ASP A 34 6.77 -6.73 -6.44
C ASP A 34 5.83 -6.72 -5.23
N GLU A 35 6.07 -5.83 -4.26
CA GLU A 35 5.31 -5.70 -3.00
C GLU A 35 5.18 -7.03 -2.22
N PHE A 36 6.25 -7.85 -2.22
CA PHE A 36 6.23 -9.18 -1.58
C PHE A 36 6.08 -9.14 -0.04
N SER A 37 6.31 -7.98 0.57
CA SER A 37 5.99 -7.71 1.98
C SER A 37 4.53 -8.00 2.34
N MET A 38 3.63 -7.89 1.35
CA MET A 38 2.20 -8.17 1.52
C MET A 38 1.83 -9.65 1.31
N VAL A 39 2.77 -10.51 0.91
CA VAL A 39 2.52 -11.93 0.62
C VAL A 39 2.55 -12.75 1.89
N ASP A 40 1.44 -13.44 2.17
CA ASP A 40 1.31 -14.33 3.32
C ASP A 40 1.92 -15.73 3.05
N THR A 41 1.96 -16.55 4.10
CA THR A 41 2.55 -17.89 4.04
C THR A 41 1.84 -18.80 3.03
N TRP A 42 0.51 -18.67 2.92
CA TRP A 42 -0.29 -19.54 2.06
C TRP A 42 -0.03 -19.23 0.59
N LEU A 43 -0.07 -17.95 0.21
CA LEU A 43 0.18 -17.51 -1.15
C LEU A 43 1.64 -17.76 -1.56
N ALA A 44 2.60 -17.56 -0.64
CA ALA A 44 4.00 -17.89 -0.88
C ALA A 44 4.20 -19.39 -1.14
N ASN A 45 3.54 -20.26 -0.37
CA ASN A 45 3.63 -21.70 -0.57
C ASN A 45 3.11 -22.12 -1.96
N HIS A 46 1.96 -21.59 -2.37
CA HIS A 46 1.42 -21.87 -3.71
C HIS A 46 2.30 -21.33 -4.83
N LEU A 47 2.80 -20.09 -4.68
CA LEU A 47 3.72 -19.51 -5.66
C LEU A 47 4.97 -20.38 -5.82
N LEU A 48 5.65 -20.70 -4.72
CA LEU A 48 6.89 -21.48 -4.74
C LEU A 48 6.66 -22.92 -5.24
N GLY A 49 5.52 -23.52 -4.90
CA GLY A 49 5.13 -24.85 -5.39
C GLY A 49 4.86 -24.89 -6.89
N ALA A 50 4.46 -23.78 -7.50
CA ALA A 50 4.20 -23.65 -8.92
C ALA A 50 5.46 -23.30 -9.76
N LEU A 51 6.63 -23.14 -9.14
CA LEU A 51 7.89 -22.86 -9.85
C LEU A 51 8.58 -24.15 -10.26
N SER A 52 9.05 -24.19 -11.52
CA SER A 52 9.96 -25.25 -11.95
C SER A 52 11.36 -25.06 -11.36
N SER A 53 12.18 -26.11 -11.35
CA SER A 53 13.58 -26.04 -10.90
C SER A 53 14.46 -25.10 -11.73
N ASP A 54 14.04 -24.80 -12.97
CA ASP A 54 14.77 -23.96 -13.91
C ASP A 54 14.27 -22.50 -13.90
N THR A 55 13.28 -22.19 -13.06
CA THR A 55 12.70 -20.85 -12.95
C THR A 55 13.48 -20.01 -11.93
N GLN A 56 13.97 -18.84 -12.35
CA GLN A 56 14.54 -17.84 -11.47
C GLN A 56 13.45 -16.97 -10.84
N LEU A 57 13.47 -16.80 -9.52
CA LEU A 57 12.57 -15.92 -8.78
C LEU A 57 13.32 -14.68 -8.28
N ILE A 58 12.79 -13.51 -8.57
CA ILE A 58 13.21 -12.23 -7.99
C ILE A 58 12.08 -11.70 -7.12
N ILE A 59 12.37 -11.47 -5.86
CA ILE A 59 11.45 -10.90 -4.89
C ILE A 59 11.85 -9.45 -4.63
N VAL A 60 10.88 -8.54 -4.72
CA VAL A 60 11.01 -7.12 -4.39
C VAL A 60 9.96 -6.77 -3.35
N GLY A 61 10.37 -6.07 -2.29
CA GLY A 61 9.48 -5.63 -1.23
C GLY A 61 10.22 -4.79 -0.20
N ASP A 62 9.47 -4.08 0.64
CA ASP A 62 10.01 -3.29 1.74
C ASP A 62 9.82 -4.03 3.06
N SER A 63 10.93 -4.37 3.74
CA SER A 63 10.91 -5.07 5.03
C SER A 63 10.29 -4.23 6.16
N ASP A 64 10.22 -2.91 5.96
CA ASP A 64 9.70 -1.96 6.96
C ASP A 64 8.23 -1.56 6.69
N GLN A 65 7.61 -2.10 5.64
CA GLN A 65 6.18 -1.94 5.39
C GLN A 65 5.36 -2.77 6.39
N LEU A 66 4.05 -2.48 6.48
CA LEU A 66 3.12 -3.34 7.20
C LEU A 66 3.19 -4.79 6.67
N PRO A 67 3.18 -5.79 7.57
CA PRO A 67 3.18 -7.18 7.16
C PRO A 67 1.89 -7.54 6.41
N SER A 68 1.90 -8.67 5.72
CA SER A 68 0.70 -9.26 5.12
C SER A 68 -0.47 -9.32 6.12
N VAL A 69 -1.69 -9.08 5.63
CA VAL A 69 -2.91 -9.23 6.45
C VAL A 69 -3.12 -10.69 6.87
N GLY A 70 -2.73 -11.63 6.02
CA GLY A 70 -2.72 -13.06 6.30
C GLY A 70 -1.59 -13.48 7.26
N PRO A 71 -1.58 -14.74 7.69
CA PRO A 71 -0.60 -15.23 8.63
C PRO A 71 0.82 -15.34 8.03
N GLY A 72 1.80 -14.88 8.80
CA GLY A 72 3.24 -15.03 8.53
C GLY A 72 3.92 -13.74 8.09
N GLN A 73 5.26 -13.79 8.01
CA GLN A 73 6.09 -12.68 7.56
C GLN A 73 7.17 -13.21 6.60
N VAL A 74 6.73 -13.71 5.45
CA VAL A 74 7.57 -14.49 4.53
C VAL A 74 8.81 -13.71 4.11
N LEU A 75 8.65 -12.45 3.67
CA LEU A 75 9.79 -11.62 3.28
C LEU A 75 10.81 -11.46 4.43
N ALA A 76 10.34 -11.13 5.64
CA ALA A 76 11.19 -10.92 6.79
C ALA A 76 11.95 -12.20 7.20
N ASP A 77 11.31 -13.37 7.05
CA ASP A 77 11.94 -14.66 7.33
C ASP A 77 12.96 -15.06 6.25
N LEU A 78 12.66 -14.80 4.97
CA LEU A 78 13.60 -15.02 3.86
C LEU A 78 14.87 -14.16 4.02
N LEU A 79 14.72 -12.90 4.45
CA LEU A 79 15.85 -11.98 4.67
C LEU A 79 16.81 -12.42 5.80
N LYS A 80 16.38 -13.35 6.67
CA LYS A 80 17.24 -13.94 7.71
C LYS A 80 18.12 -15.06 7.17
N ILE A 81 17.83 -15.58 5.97
CA ILE A 81 18.54 -16.72 5.39
C ILE A 81 19.73 -16.21 4.58
N SER A 82 20.93 -16.33 5.14
CA SER A 82 22.16 -15.80 4.52
C SER A 82 22.56 -16.46 3.20
N SER A 83 22.01 -17.65 2.87
CA SER A 83 22.27 -18.33 1.61
C SER A 83 21.43 -17.81 0.45
N ILE A 84 20.39 -17.01 0.71
CA ILE A 84 19.58 -16.36 -0.33
C ILE A 84 20.27 -15.04 -0.70
N PRO A 85 20.62 -14.81 -1.98
CA PRO A 85 21.17 -13.53 -2.40
C PRO A 85 20.19 -12.39 -2.15
N GLN A 86 20.64 -11.37 -1.43
CA GLN A 86 19.81 -10.22 -1.04
C GLN A 86 20.57 -8.91 -1.21
N ILE A 87 19.87 -7.88 -1.66
CA ILE A 87 20.40 -6.53 -1.88
C ILE A 87 19.41 -5.53 -1.29
N ALA A 88 19.87 -4.72 -0.34
CA ALA A 88 19.09 -3.63 0.21
C ALA A 88 19.45 -2.31 -0.49
N LEU A 89 18.45 -1.66 -1.10
CA LEU A 89 18.64 -0.36 -1.73
C LEU A 89 18.55 0.74 -0.67
N GLN A 90 19.67 1.38 -0.35
CA GLN A 90 19.75 2.39 0.72
C GLN A 90 19.66 3.83 0.22
N LYS A 91 19.90 4.06 -1.08
CA LYS A 91 19.94 5.41 -1.64
C LYS A 91 18.57 5.81 -2.18
N ILE A 92 18.03 6.89 -1.63
CA ILE A 92 16.76 7.46 -2.05
C ILE A 92 17.03 8.44 -3.20
N PHE A 93 16.41 8.20 -4.36
CA PHE A 93 16.57 9.01 -5.58
C PHE A 93 15.27 9.74 -5.96
N ARG A 94 14.47 10.17 -4.97
CA ARG A 94 13.22 10.90 -5.24
C ARG A 94 13.54 12.37 -5.57
N GLN A 95 12.82 12.96 -6.52
CA GLN A 95 13.12 14.23 -7.20
C GLN A 95 12.96 15.52 -6.36
N SER A 96 13.18 15.48 -5.05
CA SER A 96 13.24 16.69 -4.23
C SER A 96 14.17 16.46 -3.04
N GLU A 97 15.39 16.97 -3.15
CA GLU A 97 16.36 17.02 -2.05
C GLU A 97 15.79 17.73 -0.80
N ASP A 98 14.68 18.47 -0.96
CA ASP A 98 13.98 19.22 0.10
C ASP A 98 12.66 18.57 0.61
N SER A 99 12.31 17.33 0.22
CA SER A 99 11.04 16.74 0.70
C SER A 99 11.11 16.33 2.17
N THR A 100 10.34 17.00 3.01
CA THR A 100 10.28 16.71 4.44
C THR A 100 9.52 15.43 4.75
N ILE A 101 8.69 14.93 3.83
CA ILE A 101 7.96 13.65 4.00
C ILE A 101 8.94 12.47 4.08
N VAL A 102 9.98 12.45 3.24
CA VAL A 102 10.96 11.36 3.21
C VAL A 102 11.75 11.30 4.51
N ASP A 103 12.22 12.46 4.98
CA ASP A 103 12.93 12.56 6.26
C ASP A 103 12.06 12.12 7.44
N LEU A 104 10.77 12.50 7.44
CA LEU A 104 9.84 12.07 8.47
C LEU A 104 9.64 10.56 8.46
N ALA A 105 9.44 9.96 7.28
CA ALA A 105 9.29 8.51 7.16
C ALA A 105 10.51 7.75 7.70
N ASN A 106 11.73 8.24 7.39
CA ASN A 106 12.96 7.67 7.91
C ASN A 106 13.10 7.80 9.43
N GLN A 107 12.74 8.95 10.01
CA GLN A 107 12.77 9.16 11.46
C GLN A 107 11.74 8.30 12.17
N MET A 108 10.51 8.22 11.65
CA MET A 108 9.46 7.36 12.21
C MET A 108 9.85 5.88 12.20
N ARG A 109 10.50 5.42 11.12
CA ARG A 109 11.06 4.06 11.01
C ARG A 109 12.08 3.76 12.13
N GLN A 110 12.84 4.77 12.56
CA GLN A 110 13.82 4.67 13.65
C GLN A 110 13.19 4.89 15.04
N GLY A 111 11.87 5.04 15.13
CA GLY A 111 11.18 5.36 16.38
C GLY A 111 11.41 6.79 16.88
N LEU A 112 11.88 7.69 16.02
CA LEU A 112 12.15 9.09 16.33
C LEU A 112 11.00 9.98 15.84
N LEU A 113 10.42 10.76 16.76
CA LEU A 113 9.48 11.82 16.41
C LEU A 113 10.23 13.16 16.40
N PRO A 114 10.33 13.85 15.25
CA PRO A 114 11.02 15.13 15.22
C PRO A 114 10.32 16.18 16.08
N PRO A 115 11.08 17.10 16.71
CA PRO A 115 10.50 18.17 17.52
C PRO A 115 9.61 19.11 16.71
N ASP A 116 9.85 19.23 15.40
CA ASP A 116 9.08 20.05 14.47
C ASP A 116 7.94 19.27 13.77
N PHE A 117 7.56 18.10 14.29
CA PHE A 117 6.51 17.25 13.72
C PHE A 117 5.20 18.00 13.46
N LYS A 118 4.79 18.88 14.39
CA LYS A 118 3.56 19.67 14.27
C LYS A 118 3.71 20.94 13.41
N ALA A 119 4.93 21.27 12.98
CA ALA A 119 5.19 22.49 12.21
C ALA A 119 4.74 22.30 10.74
N LYS A 120 4.10 23.35 10.19
CA LYS A 120 3.76 23.39 8.77
C LYS A 120 5.04 23.44 7.92
N LYS A 121 5.12 22.61 6.89
CA LYS A 121 6.19 22.59 5.88
C LYS A 121 5.58 22.79 4.48
N ALA A 122 6.42 22.80 3.46
CA ALA A 122 5.99 22.95 2.07
C ALA A 122 5.12 21.78 1.59
N ASP A 123 5.46 20.56 2.00
CA ASP A 123 4.84 19.30 1.55
C ASP A 123 4.04 18.57 2.64
N ARG A 124 4.00 19.09 3.87
CA ARG A 124 3.18 18.52 4.96
C ARG A 124 2.55 19.58 5.85
N SER A 125 1.35 19.29 6.33
CA SER A 125 0.64 20.07 7.34
C SER A 125 0.11 19.14 8.42
N TYR A 126 0.17 19.58 9.68
CA TYR A 126 -0.38 18.86 10.83
C TYR A 126 -1.56 19.63 11.41
N PHE A 127 -2.61 18.90 11.78
CA PHE A 127 -3.80 19.46 12.41
C PHE A 127 -4.12 18.65 13.67
N ASP A 128 -4.19 19.33 14.81
CA ASP A 128 -4.62 18.72 16.08
C ASP A 128 -6.15 18.81 16.17
N ALA A 129 -6.82 17.66 16.27
CA ALA A 129 -8.27 17.60 16.24
C ALA A 129 -8.82 16.38 16.98
N LEU A 130 -9.92 16.58 17.72
CA LEU A 130 -10.71 15.49 18.27
C LEU A 130 -11.45 14.75 17.15
N PRO A 131 -11.79 13.46 17.31
CA PRO A 131 -12.45 12.65 16.27
C PRO A 131 -13.72 13.28 15.69
N GLN A 132 -14.47 14.04 16.48
CA GLN A 132 -15.68 14.74 16.05
C GLN A 132 -15.45 15.92 15.09
N HIS A 133 -14.25 16.49 15.10
CA HIS A 133 -13.89 17.62 14.23
C HIS A 133 -13.17 17.15 12.96
N ILE A 134 -12.77 15.88 12.87
CA ILE A 134 -12.12 15.32 11.68
C ILE A 134 -13.04 15.38 10.45
N PRO A 135 -14.31 14.95 10.51
CA PRO A 135 -15.20 14.99 9.34
C PRO A 135 -15.32 16.37 8.67
N PRO A 136 -15.72 17.45 9.39
CA PRO A 136 -15.82 18.77 8.76
C PRO A 136 -14.47 19.33 8.31
N MET A 137 -13.37 18.93 8.96
CA MET A 137 -12.02 19.35 8.57
C MET A 137 -11.58 18.71 7.26
N VAL A 138 -11.78 17.40 7.10
CA VAL A 138 -11.46 16.67 5.86
C VAL A 138 -12.26 17.25 4.68
N THR A 139 -13.57 17.45 4.84
CA THR A 139 -14.41 18.09 3.81
C THR A 139 -13.84 19.44 3.39
N LYS A 140 -13.46 20.30 4.35
CA LYS A 140 -12.88 21.61 4.06
C LYS A 140 -11.54 21.51 3.32
N ILE A 141 -10.67 20.57 3.69
CA ILE A 141 -9.37 20.35 3.06
C ILE A 141 -9.56 19.88 1.62
N VAL A 142 -10.43 18.90 1.39
CA VAL A 142 -10.71 18.35 0.05
C VAL A 142 -11.33 19.41 -0.85
N SER A 143 -12.34 20.15 -0.38
CA SER A 143 -12.91 21.27 -1.15
C SER A 143 -11.87 22.34 -1.49
N ALA A 144 -10.97 22.66 -0.56
CA ALA A 144 -9.90 23.62 -0.83
C ALA A 144 -8.90 23.11 -1.87
N ALA A 145 -8.55 21.81 -1.84
CA ALA A 145 -7.68 21.19 -2.83
C ALA A 145 -8.31 21.22 -4.24
N ILE A 146 -9.57 20.83 -4.36
CA ILE A 146 -10.31 20.87 -5.64
C ILE A 146 -10.42 22.30 -6.17
N ASN A 147 -10.78 23.25 -5.30
CA ASN A 147 -10.84 24.67 -5.68
C ASN A 147 -9.48 25.25 -6.10
N SER A 148 -8.37 24.62 -5.70
CA SER A 148 -7.02 24.98 -6.14
C SER A 148 -6.60 24.32 -7.46
N GLY A 149 -7.46 23.48 -8.05
CA GLY A 149 -7.26 22.82 -9.34
C GLY A 149 -6.72 21.39 -9.26
N ILE A 150 -6.65 20.79 -8.06
CA ILE A 150 -6.27 19.38 -7.89
C ILE A 150 -7.49 18.52 -8.26
N SER A 151 -7.30 17.54 -9.13
CA SER A 151 -8.40 16.68 -9.56
C SER A 151 -8.81 15.72 -8.43
N GLU A 152 -10.08 15.33 -8.39
CA GLU A 152 -10.61 14.47 -7.33
C GLU A 152 -9.94 13.08 -7.30
N ASP A 153 -9.52 12.56 -8.45
CA ASP A 153 -8.79 11.30 -8.60
C ASP A 153 -7.32 11.38 -8.15
N GLU A 154 -6.80 12.60 -7.91
CA GLU A 154 -5.47 12.83 -7.33
C GLU A 154 -5.49 12.92 -5.80
N ILE A 155 -6.68 12.87 -5.17
CA ILE A 155 -6.84 13.01 -3.73
C ILE A 155 -7.17 11.65 -3.11
N GLN A 156 -6.26 11.14 -2.26
CA GLN A 156 -6.48 9.94 -1.45
C GLN A 156 -6.64 10.31 0.03
N ILE A 157 -7.72 9.83 0.64
CA ILE A 157 -7.91 9.87 2.10
C ILE A 157 -7.57 8.51 2.68
N LEU A 158 -6.75 8.50 3.74
CA LEU A 158 -6.38 7.31 4.49
C LEU A 158 -6.83 7.47 5.94
N ALA A 159 -7.52 6.46 6.48
CA ALA A 159 -7.94 6.41 7.87
C ALA A 159 -7.60 5.04 8.48
N PRO A 160 -7.13 4.98 9.74
CA PRO A 160 -6.64 3.74 10.34
C PRO A 160 -7.76 2.79 10.77
N MET A 161 -9.00 3.26 10.84
CA MET A 161 -10.14 2.51 11.40
C MET A 161 -11.35 2.58 10.47
N TYR A 162 -12.10 1.48 10.36
CA TYR A 162 -13.37 1.46 9.62
C TYR A 162 -14.48 2.23 10.33
N LYS A 163 -14.63 2.01 11.64
CA LYS A 163 -15.73 2.54 12.46
C LYS A 163 -15.35 3.83 13.17
N GLY A 164 -16.36 4.58 13.61
CA GLY A 164 -16.22 5.81 14.38
C GLY A 164 -16.39 7.07 13.54
N GLN A 165 -16.39 8.22 14.20
CA GLN A 165 -16.65 9.51 13.54
C GLN A 165 -15.57 9.85 12.50
N ALA A 166 -14.31 9.52 12.78
CA ALA A 166 -13.19 9.67 11.84
C ALA A 166 -12.87 8.38 11.06
N GLY A 167 -13.80 7.41 11.03
CA GLY A 167 -13.61 6.12 10.37
C GLY A 167 -13.91 6.16 8.87
N ILE A 168 -13.35 5.18 8.14
CA ILE A 168 -13.49 5.04 6.68
C ILE A 168 -14.97 5.09 6.25
N THR A 169 -15.87 4.38 6.94
CA THR A 169 -17.29 4.33 6.54
C THR A 169 -17.94 5.70 6.54
N ASN A 170 -17.68 6.51 7.58
CA ASN A 170 -18.26 7.85 7.68
C ASN A 170 -17.61 8.82 6.68
N LEU A 171 -16.28 8.76 6.54
CA LEU A 171 -15.56 9.61 5.60
C LEU A 171 -15.96 9.34 4.15
N ASN A 172 -16.16 8.06 3.77
CA ASN A 172 -16.61 7.70 2.43
C ASN A 172 -18.00 8.27 2.11
N GLN A 173 -18.94 8.19 3.05
CA GLN A 173 -20.27 8.78 2.83
C GLN A 173 -20.17 10.30 2.61
N LEU A 174 -19.37 10.99 3.43
CA LEU A 174 -19.17 12.43 3.30
C LEU A 174 -18.51 12.82 1.98
N MET A 175 -17.54 12.02 1.51
CA MET A 175 -16.89 12.28 0.22
C MET A 175 -17.81 11.95 -0.95
N GLN A 176 -18.65 10.92 -0.84
CA GLN A 176 -19.68 10.64 -1.83
C GLN A 176 -20.65 11.83 -1.94
N ASP A 177 -21.17 12.33 -0.83
CA ASP A 177 -22.10 13.47 -0.83
C ASP A 177 -21.45 14.75 -1.37
N LEU A 178 -20.13 14.93 -1.16
CA LEU A 178 -19.37 16.09 -1.60
C LEU A 178 -19.02 16.04 -3.10
N LEU A 179 -18.54 14.89 -3.58
CA LEU A 179 -17.93 14.73 -4.90
C LEU A 179 -18.89 14.13 -5.93
N ASN A 180 -19.84 13.30 -5.49
CA ASN A 180 -20.80 12.61 -6.35
C ASN A 180 -22.21 12.60 -5.71
N PRO A 181 -22.85 13.78 -5.54
CA PRO A 181 -24.17 13.87 -4.93
C PRO A 181 -25.23 13.17 -5.79
N LEU A 182 -26.19 12.52 -5.12
CA LEU A 182 -27.26 11.77 -5.78
C LEU A 182 -28.28 12.66 -6.52
N ASP A 183 -28.38 13.94 -6.14
CA ASP A 183 -29.30 14.93 -6.72
C ASP A 183 -28.80 15.41 -8.10
N GLY A 184 -28.89 14.53 -9.10
CA GLY A 184 -28.46 14.80 -10.47
C GLY A 184 -28.52 13.59 -11.40
N GLN A 185 -28.65 12.38 -10.85
CA GLN A 185 -28.88 11.16 -11.63
C GLN A 185 -30.39 10.98 -11.84
N SER A 186 -30.96 11.76 -12.76
CA SER A 186 -32.26 11.41 -13.35
C SER A 186 -32.10 10.16 -14.20
N GLU A 187 -32.96 9.16 -13.99
CA GLU A 187 -33.15 8.00 -14.88
C GLU A 187 -33.36 8.41 -16.36
#